data_AF-A0A946LGR8-F1
#
_entry.id   AF-A0A946LGR8-F1
#
_cell.length_a   1.000
_cell.length_b   1.000
_cell.length_c   1.000
_cell.angle_alpha   90.00
_cell.angle_beta   90.00
_cell.angle_gamma   90.00
#
_symmetry.space_group_name_H-M   'P 1'
#
loop_
_entity.id
_entity.type
_entity.pdbx_description
1 polymer ?
#
loop_
_entity_poly.entity_id
_entity_poly.type
_entity_poly.pdbx_seq_one_letter_code
_entity_poly.pdbx_strand_id
1 'polypeptide(L)' 'MTPKALKAIEKHFGQLTDPRVDRTKEHKLVDIIAIALCAVICGAENWVDI' A
#
# COMPACT_ATOMS: atom_id res chain seq x y z
N MET A 1 -12.68 10.43 -7.21
CA MET A 1 -12.56 9.98 -5.80
C MET A 1 -11.60 10.92 -5.08
N THR A 2 -11.92 11.32 -3.86
CA THR A 2 -11.30 12.46 -3.16
C THR A 2 -9.78 12.28 -2.97
N PRO A 3 -8.93 13.20 -3.46
CA PRO A 3 -7.45 13.10 -3.37
C PRO A 3 -6.89 13.18 -1.94
N LYS A 4 -7.76 13.19 -0.93
CA LYS A 4 -7.40 13.33 0.49
C LYS A 4 -6.89 12.02 1.09
N ALA A 5 -7.47 10.89 0.72
CA ALA A 5 -7.10 9.59 1.28
C ALA A 5 -5.69 9.17 0.84
N LEU A 6 -5.39 9.26 -0.46
CA LEU A 6 -4.06 8.95 -0.99
C LEU A 6 -2.98 9.85 -0.35
N LYS A 7 -3.25 11.15 -0.21
CA LYS A 7 -2.34 12.08 0.49
C LYS A 7 -2.10 11.72 1.95
N ALA A 8 -3.09 11.17 2.64
CA ALA A 8 -2.92 10.71 4.02
C ALA A 8 -1.98 9.49 4.06
N ILE A 9 -2.17 8.52 3.17
CA ILE A 9 -1.29 7.34 3.09
C ILE A 9 0.13 7.77 2.71
N GLU A 10 0.31 8.61 1.70
CA GLU A 10 1.62 9.16 1.32
C GLU A 10 2.29 9.93 2.48
N LYS A 11 1.52 10.71 3.25
CA LYS A 11 2.05 11.43 4.42
C LYS A 11 2.61 10.49 5.49
N HIS A 12 1.96 9.35 5.72
CA HIS A 12 2.35 8.41 6.78
C HIS A 12 3.35 7.35 6.31
N PHE A 13 3.26 6.91 5.06
CA PHE A 13 4.01 5.77 4.53
C PHE A 13 4.96 6.13 3.37
N GLY A 14 4.89 7.34 2.82
CA GLY A 14 5.67 7.74 1.64
C GLY A 14 7.17 7.90 1.88
N GLN A 15 7.60 8.01 3.15
CA GLN A 15 9.02 8.06 3.53
C GLN A 15 9.60 6.68 3.88
N LEU A 16 8.80 5.61 3.81
CA LEU A 16 9.30 4.27 4.05
C LEU A 16 10.29 3.87 2.96
N THR A 17 11.46 3.41 3.38
CA THR A 17 12.41 2.79 2.47
C THR A 17 11.82 1.50 1.94
N ASP A 18 11.81 1.37 0.61
CA ASP A 18 11.30 0.18 -0.05
C ASP A 18 12.32 -0.96 0.01
N PRO A 19 12.07 -2.02 0.81
CA PRO A 19 13.03 -3.10 1.02
C PRO A 19 13.13 -4.06 -0.17
N ARG A 20 12.26 -3.92 -1.17
CA ARG A 20 12.23 -4.78 -2.35
C ARG A 20 13.45 -4.49 -3.23
N VAL A 21 13.88 -5.49 -4.00
CA VAL A 21 14.94 -5.30 -5.01
C VAL A 21 14.38 -4.43 -6.13
N ASP A 22 15.16 -3.46 -6.65
CA ASP A 22 14.65 -2.51 -7.66
C ASP A 22 14.07 -3.20 -8.91
N ARG A 23 14.68 -4.30 -9.35
CA ARG A 23 14.18 -5.10 -10.49
C ARG A 23 12.81 -5.75 -10.27
N THR A 24 12.26 -5.72 -9.05
CA THR A 24 10.95 -6.30 -8.69
C THR A 24 9.92 -5.23 -8.32
N LYS A 25 10.21 -3.95 -8.52
CA LYS A 25 9.34 -2.82 -8.14
C LYS A 25 8.39 -2.41 -9.27
N GLU A 26 7.50 -3.31 -9.67
CA GLU A 26 6.48 -3.02 -10.70
C GLU A 26 5.42 -1.99 -10.24
N HIS A 27 5.21 -1.90 -8.92
CA HIS A 27 4.27 -0.98 -8.28
C HIS A 27 4.95 -0.19 -7.16
N LYS A 28 4.48 1.04 -6.92
CA LYS A 28 4.94 1.85 -5.77
C LYS A 28 4.58 1.15 -4.47
N LEU A 29 5.46 1.26 -3.47
CA LEU A 29 5.22 0.67 -2.15
C LEU A 29 3.93 1.21 -1.51
N VAL A 30 3.67 2.50 -1.65
CA VAL A 30 2.48 3.16 -1.11
C VAL A 30 1.19 2.59 -1.68
N ASP A 31 1.17 2.23 -2.97
CA ASP A 31 -0.01 1.64 -3.61
C ASP A 31 -0.30 0.24 -3.05
N ILE A 32 0.74 -0.56 -2.83
CA ILE A 32 0.63 -1.88 -2.21
C ILE A 32 0.13 -1.77 -0.76
N ILE A 33 0.68 -0.82 0.01
CA ILE A 33 0.22 -0.56 1.39
C ILE A 33 -1.25 -0.14 1.40
N ALA A 34 -1.69 0.69 0.45
CA ALA A 34 -3.09 1.09 0.35
C ALA A 34 -4.01 -0.12 0.10
N ILE A 35 -3.64 -1.03 -0.81
CA ILE A 35 -4.39 -2.27 -1.07
C ILE A 35 -4.44 -3.15 0.18
N ALA A 36 -3.31 -3.37 0.85
CA ALA A 36 -3.24 -4.18 2.06
C ALA A 36 -4.10 -3.60 3.20
N LEU A 37 -4.12 -2.27 3.38
CA LEU A 37 -4.99 -1.61 4.36
C LEU A 37 -6.47 -1.84 4.03
N CYS A 38 -6.87 -1.69 2.78
CA CYS A 38 -8.23 -2.00 2.34
C CYS A 38 -8.59 -3.46 2.65
N ALA A 39 -7.70 -4.40 2.33
CA ALA A 39 -7.91 -5.81 2.61
C ALA A 39 -8.09 -6.10 4.10
N VAL A 40 -7.20 -5.56 4.95
CA VAL A 40 -7.29 -5.73 6.42
C VAL A 40 -8.59 -5.15 6.98
N ILE A 41 -9.03 -3.97 6.48
CA ILE A 41 -10.30 -3.36 6.91
C ILE A 41 -11.50 -4.21 6.47
N CYS A 42 -11.40 -4.86 5.31
CA CYS A 42 -12.42 -5.79 4.82
C CYS A 42 -12.38 -7.18 5.48
N GLY A 43 -11.41 -7.45 6.37
CA GLY A 43 -11.30 -8.71 7.08
C GLY A 43 -10.56 -9.82 6.33
N ALA A 44 -9.73 -9.47 5.34
CA ALA A 44 -8.82 -10.43 4.71
C ALA A 44 -7.83 -11.00 5.75
N GLU A 45 -7.67 -12.32 5.79
CA GLU A 45 -6.78 -12.98 6.74
C GLU A 45 -5.41 -13.29 6.12
N ASN A 46 -5.34 -13.37 4.79
CA ASN A 46 -4.12 -13.73 4.08
C ASN A 46 -4.06 -13.14 2.65
N TRP A 47 -2.94 -13.34 1.95
CA TRP A 47 -2.71 -12.82 0.60
C TRP A 47 -3.57 -13.46 -0.49
N VAL A 48 -4.19 -14.61 -0.25
CA VAL A 48 -5.14 -15.24 -1.19
C VAL A 48 -6.47 -14.47 -1.22
N ASP A 49 -6.76 -13.71 -0.15
CA ASP A 49 -7.96 -12.89 -0.04
C ASP A 49 -7.79 -11.49 -0.70
N ILE A 50 -6.59 -11.17 -1.22
CA ILE A 50 -6.19 -9.86 -1.74
C ILE A 50 -6.13 -9.83 -3.27
#